data_AF-A0A333FVR1-F1
#
_entry.id   AF-A0A333FVR1-F1
#
_cell.length_a   1.000
_cell.length_b   1.000
_cell.length_c   1.000
_cell.angle_alpha   90.00
_cell.angle_beta   90.00
_cell.angle_gamma   90.00
#
_symmetry.space_group_name_H-M   'P 1'
#
loop_
_entity.id
_entity.type
_entity.pdbx_description
1 polymer ?
#
loop_
_entity_poly.entity_id
_entity_poly.type
_entity_poly.pdbx_seq_one_letter_code
_entity_poly.pdbx_strand_id
1 'polypeptide(L)'
;MVGAVEDVFGYASLPVVSLPDLYGGKLCAALDRQHPRDFYDVKLLLDAQELDRPIFNGFIVYLLSHNRPLAEVLNPRWKDIAEPFYREFSGMTFETIALEELTAVPNRMIAALKSCFTQQDVDFLLSFKRGEPDWRLAPEMRIQDLPAVQWKLRNIHQMPAIKRAESLDKLEKVLAEWRS
;
A
#
# COMPACT_ATOMS: atom_id res chain seq x y z
N MET A 1 -26.88 -7.91 -14.50
CA MET A 1 -26.80 -6.74 -15.41
C MET A 1 -25.66 -6.85 -16.44
N VAL A 2 -25.01 -8.03 -16.61
CA VAL A 2 -23.91 -8.19 -17.58
C VAL A 2 -24.44 -8.60 -18.97
N GLY A 3 -25.43 -9.49 -19.05
CA GLY A 3 -25.98 -9.95 -20.34
C GLY A 3 -26.65 -8.87 -21.19
N ALA A 4 -27.29 -7.86 -20.59
CA ALA A 4 -28.04 -6.83 -21.34
C ALA A 4 -27.15 -5.82 -22.10
N VAL A 5 -25.88 -5.68 -21.71
CA VAL A 5 -24.93 -4.74 -22.37
C VAL A 5 -24.14 -5.47 -23.45
N GLU A 6 -23.76 -6.73 -23.20
CA GLU A 6 -23.05 -7.58 -24.16
C GLU A 6 -23.89 -7.88 -25.41
N ASP A 7 -25.19 -8.12 -25.25
CA ASP A 7 -26.12 -8.34 -26.37
C ASP A 7 -26.29 -7.12 -27.30
N VAL A 8 -26.00 -5.91 -26.80
CA VAL A 8 -26.16 -4.65 -27.54
C VAL A 8 -24.84 -4.13 -28.12
N PHE A 9 -23.72 -4.32 -27.41
CA PHE A 9 -22.43 -3.70 -27.75
C PHE A 9 -21.31 -4.70 -28.06
N GLY A 10 -21.55 -6.00 -27.90
CA GLY A 10 -20.56 -7.06 -28.13
C GLY A 10 -19.56 -7.24 -26.99
N TYR A 11 -18.73 -8.28 -27.12
CA TYR A 11 -17.69 -8.62 -26.14
C TYR A 11 -16.39 -7.85 -26.42
N ALA A 12 -15.82 -7.23 -25.38
CA ALA A 12 -14.51 -6.60 -25.43
C ALA A 12 -13.61 -7.15 -24.31
N SER A 13 -12.40 -7.58 -24.68
CA SER A 13 -11.36 -8.00 -23.75
C SER A 13 -10.20 -7.01 -23.78
N LEU A 14 -9.77 -6.57 -22.60
CA LEU A 14 -8.65 -5.63 -22.43
C LEU A 14 -7.69 -6.21 -21.38
N PRO A 15 -6.37 -6.01 -21.53
CA PRO A 15 -5.42 -6.37 -20.47
C PRO A 15 -5.71 -5.52 -19.24
N VAL A 16 -5.93 -6.18 -18.11
CA VAL A 16 -6.10 -5.55 -16.80
C VAL A 16 -4.88 -5.83 -15.93
N VAL A 17 -4.61 -4.93 -14.99
CA VAL A 17 -3.55 -5.13 -13.99
C VAL A 17 -3.87 -6.33 -13.09
N SER A 18 -2.83 -6.98 -12.59
CA SER A 18 -3.00 -8.07 -11.62
C SER A 18 -3.63 -7.55 -10.32
N LEU A 19 -4.30 -8.41 -9.56
CA LEU A 19 -4.85 -8.05 -8.25
C LEU A 19 -3.76 -7.52 -7.28
N PRO A 20 -2.57 -8.16 -7.17
CA PRO A 20 -1.47 -7.63 -6.37
C PRO A 20 -1.04 -6.21 -6.77
N ASP A 21 -0.95 -5.90 -8.07
CA ASP A 21 -0.55 -4.58 -8.53
C ASP A 21 -1.65 -3.53 -8.26
N LEU A 22 -2.90 -3.90 -8.54
CA LEU A 22 -4.05 -3.04 -8.29
C LEU A 22 -4.15 -2.66 -6.81
N TYR A 23 -4.16 -3.67 -5.93
CA TYR A 23 -4.37 -3.43 -4.51
C TYR A 23 -3.12 -2.98 -3.78
N GLY A 24 -1.93 -3.37 -4.23
CA GLY A 24 -0.66 -2.83 -3.71
C GLY A 24 -0.61 -1.30 -3.81
N GLY A 25 -0.98 -0.77 -4.97
CA GLY A 25 -1.10 0.68 -5.19
C GLY A 25 -2.20 1.33 -4.36
N LYS A 26 -3.38 0.70 -4.24
CA LYS A 26 -4.51 1.21 -3.44
C LYS A 26 -4.17 1.28 -1.94
N LEU A 27 -3.49 0.27 -1.40
CA LEU A 27 -3.05 0.23 0.00
C LEU A 27 -2.04 1.36 0.29
N CYS A 28 -1.06 1.58 -0.57
CA CYS A 28 -0.13 2.71 -0.43
C CYS A 28 -0.85 4.07 -0.52
N ALA A 29 -1.78 4.22 -1.47
CA ALA A 29 -2.59 5.42 -1.60
C ALA A 29 -3.43 5.71 -0.34
N ALA A 30 -4.06 4.67 0.23
CA ALA A 30 -4.84 4.77 1.45
C ALA A 30 -3.98 5.21 2.64
N LEU A 31 -2.74 4.74 2.77
CA LEU A 31 -1.82 5.15 3.83
C LEU A 31 -1.30 6.58 3.64
N ASP A 32 -1.08 7.01 2.39
CA ASP A 32 -0.49 8.31 2.08
C ASP A 32 -1.53 9.44 1.93
N ARG A 33 -2.43 9.31 0.96
CA ARG A 33 -3.42 10.33 0.61
C ARG A 33 -4.57 10.34 1.61
N GLN A 34 -5.03 9.16 2.03
CA GLN A 34 -6.17 8.95 2.94
C GLN A 34 -7.47 9.58 2.42
N HIS A 35 -7.72 9.49 1.12
CA HIS A 35 -8.97 9.98 0.54
C HIS A 35 -10.09 8.93 0.78
N PRO A 36 -11.36 9.32 1.02
CA PRO A 36 -12.47 8.38 1.25
C PRO A 36 -12.59 7.27 0.20
N ARG A 37 -12.32 7.58 -1.07
CA ARG A 37 -12.27 6.60 -2.17
C ARG A 37 -11.19 5.52 -1.96
N ASP A 38 -10.01 5.89 -1.48
CA ASP A 38 -8.94 4.93 -1.21
C ASP A 38 -9.36 3.99 -0.07
N PHE A 39 -10.02 4.52 0.97
CA PHE A 39 -10.55 3.71 2.06
C PHE A 39 -11.73 2.84 1.63
N TYR A 40 -12.58 3.30 0.72
CA TYR A 40 -13.65 2.48 0.15
C TYR A 40 -13.08 1.31 -0.66
N ASP A 41 -12.08 1.57 -1.50
CA ASP A 41 -11.37 0.55 -2.26
C ASP A 41 -10.76 -0.54 -1.35
N VAL A 42 -10.15 -0.13 -0.23
CA VAL A 42 -9.60 -1.05 0.78
C VAL A 42 -10.71 -1.76 1.55
N LYS A 43 -11.82 -1.10 1.85
CA LYS A 43 -12.99 -1.75 2.49
C LYS A 43 -13.47 -2.93 1.66
N LEU A 44 -13.65 -2.73 0.35
CA LEU A 44 -14.08 -3.79 -0.55
C LEU A 44 -13.12 -4.98 -0.54
N LEU A 45 -11.81 -4.72 -0.55
CA LEU A 45 -10.78 -5.75 -0.42
C LEU A 45 -10.92 -6.55 0.89
N LEU A 46 -11.08 -5.84 2.01
CA LEU A 46 -11.14 -6.45 3.34
C LEU A 46 -12.44 -7.21 3.58
N ASP A 47 -13.56 -6.73 3.03
CA ASP A 47 -14.86 -7.39 3.14
C ASP A 47 -14.90 -8.69 2.30
N ALA A 48 -14.16 -8.73 1.19
CA ALA A 48 -13.95 -9.94 0.40
C ALA A 48 -12.95 -10.93 1.05
N GLN A 49 -12.32 -10.57 2.18
CA GLN A 49 -11.25 -11.34 2.84
C GLN A 49 -10.05 -11.65 1.92
N GLU A 50 -9.76 -10.75 0.98
CA GLU A 50 -8.79 -10.99 -0.10
C GLU A 50 -7.37 -10.51 0.23
N LEU A 51 -7.13 -9.83 1.36
CA LEU A 51 -5.77 -9.40 1.71
C LEU A 51 -4.93 -10.62 2.15
N ASP A 52 -4.21 -11.18 1.18
CA ASP A 52 -3.36 -12.34 1.30
C ASP A 52 -1.88 -12.01 1.02
N ARG A 53 -1.02 -13.04 0.99
CA ARG A 53 0.42 -12.85 0.77
C ARG A 53 0.75 -12.25 -0.61
N PRO A 54 0.16 -12.69 -1.73
CA PRO A 54 0.30 -12.02 -3.03
C PRO A 54 -0.02 -10.52 -3.00
N ILE A 55 -1.15 -10.10 -2.42
CA ILE A 55 -1.51 -8.68 -2.34
C ILE A 55 -0.53 -7.93 -1.41
N PHE A 56 -0.15 -8.53 -0.29
CA PHE A 56 0.87 -7.98 0.60
C PHE A 56 2.21 -7.78 -0.12
N ASN A 57 2.63 -8.74 -0.95
CA ASN A 57 3.83 -8.61 -1.78
C ASN A 57 3.71 -7.41 -2.74
N GLY A 58 2.56 -7.26 -3.40
CA GLY A 58 2.25 -6.08 -4.22
C GLY A 58 2.37 -4.78 -3.41
N PHE A 59 1.85 -4.74 -2.18
CA PHE A 59 2.03 -3.60 -1.28
C PHE A 59 3.51 -3.29 -1.01
N ILE A 60 4.38 -4.28 -0.77
CA ILE A 60 5.82 -4.07 -0.61
C ILE A 60 6.44 -3.46 -1.88
N VAL A 61 6.07 -3.93 -3.08
CA VAL A 61 6.56 -3.38 -4.36
C VAL A 61 6.23 -1.90 -4.49
N TYR A 62 4.97 -1.53 -4.22
CA TYR A 62 4.51 -0.16 -4.33
C TYR A 62 5.09 0.73 -3.22
N LEU A 63 5.30 0.18 -2.02
CA LEU A 63 5.97 0.87 -0.91
C LEU A 63 7.43 1.22 -1.26
N LEU A 64 8.17 0.29 -1.88
CA LEU A 64 9.53 0.55 -2.37
C LEU A 64 9.56 1.53 -3.55
N SER A 65 8.51 1.56 -4.35
CA SER A 65 8.36 2.49 -5.47
C SER A 65 7.83 3.88 -5.06
N HIS A 66 7.32 4.02 -3.84
CA HIS A 66 6.69 5.25 -3.36
C HIS A 66 7.69 6.41 -3.18
N ASN A 67 7.32 7.66 -3.44
CA ASN A 67 8.27 8.78 -3.28
C ASN A 67 8.60 9.13 -1.82
N ARG A 68 7.71 8.77 -0.87
CA ARG A 68 7.89 9.05 0.56
C ARG A 68 8.81 8.05 1.26
N PRO A 69 9.45 8.45 2.37
CA PRO A 69 10.19 7.53 3.23
C PRO A 69 9.32 6.38 3.73
N LEU A 70 9.87 5.17 3.77
CA LEU A 70 9.15 3.94 4.15
C LEU A 70 8.47 4.10 5.53
N ALA A 71 9.20 4.63 6.51
CA ALA A 71 8.70 4.85 7.86
C ALA A 71 7.48 5.78 7.92
N GLU A 72 7.39 6.77 7.02
CA GLU A 72 6.26 7.71 7.00
C GLU A 72 5.01 7.13 6.33
N VAL A 73 5.18 6.20 5.39
CA VAL A 73 4.06 5.49 4.76
C VAL A 73 3.53 4.42 5.73
N LEU A 74 4.42 3.72 6.42
CA LEU A 74 4.07 2.66 7.38
C LEU A 74 3.56 3.19 8.72
N ASN A 75 3.88 4.44 9.08
CA ASN A 75 3.34 5.12 10.25
C ASN A 75 2.76 6.50 9.85
N PRO A 76 1.61 6.52 9.17
CA PRO A 76 1.02 7.75 8.67
C PRO A 76 0.34 8.53 9.81
N ARG A 77 0.30 9.86 9.67
CA ARG A 77 -0.60 10.69 10.48
C ARG A 77 -2.01 10.58 9.92
N TRP A 78 -2.93 10.02 10.69
CA TRP A 78 -4.34 9.91 10.29
C TRP A 78 -5.02 11.27 10.18
N LYS A 79 -5.76 11.47 9.10
CA LYS A 79 -6.54 12.68 8.81
C LYS A 79 -8.01 12.45 9.17
N ASP A 80 -8.67 13.54 9.55
CA ASP A 80 -10.13 13.56 9.53
C ASP A 80 -10.62 13.57 8.08
N ILE A 81 -11.45 12.59 7.74
CA ILE A 81 -12.00 12.43 6.39
C ILE A 81 -13.45 12.94 6.27
N ALA A 82 -14.03 13.51 7.32
CA ALA A 82 -15.44 13.94 7.31
C ALA A 82 -15.73 14.95 6.19
N GLU A 83 -14.93 16.01 6.07
CA GLU A 83 -15.14 17.01 5.01
C GLU A 83 -14.93 16.41 3.61
N PRO A 84 -13.80 15.74 3.29
CA PRO A 84 -13.64 15.07 1.99
C PRO A 84 -14.73 14.04 1.68
N PHE A 85 -15.25 13.35 2.70
CA PHE A 85 -16.32 12.37 2.52
C PHE A 85 -17.59 13.03 1.99
N TYR A 86 -18.08 14.08 2.65
CA TYR A 86 -19.31 14.73 2.24
C TYR A 86 -19.17 15.49 0.91
N ARG A 87 -18.00 16.05 0.64
CA ARG A 87 -17.77 16.89 -0.54
C ARG A 87 -17.39 16.11 -1.80
N GLU A 88 -16.64 15.03 -1.66
CA GLU A 88 -15.93 14.40 -2.79
C GLU A 88 -16.27 12.93 -2.99
N PHE A 89 -17.02 12.31 -2.07
CA PHE A 89 -17.30 10.87 -2.11
C PHE A 89 -18.76 10.49 -1.88
N SER A 90 -19.51 11.24 -1.07
CA SER A 90 -20.93 10.98 -0.84
C SER A 90 -21.71 10.93 -2.16
N GLY A 91 -22.46 9.85 -2.37
CA GLY A 91 -23.23 9.61 -3.60
C GLY A 91 -22.44 9.03 -4.79
N MET A 92 -21.14 8.72 -4.63
CA MET A 92 -20.34 8.08 -5.69
C MET A 92 -20.53 6.57 -5.80
N THR A 93 -21.09 5.91 -4.78
CA THR A 93 -21.23 4.45 -4.70
C THR A 93 -22.67 4.02 -4.96
N PHE A 94 -22.87 2.81 -5.48
CA PHE A 94 -24.23 2.26 -5.70
C PHE A 94 -24.97 2.02 -4.38
N GLU A 95 -24.25 1.49 -3.39
CA GLU A 95 -24.75 1.36 -2.02
C GLU A 95 -24.26 2.54 -1.19
N THR A 96 -25.18 3.16 -0.44
CA THR A 96 -24.82 4.22 0.51
C THR A 96 -23.94 3.64 1.58
N ILE A 97 -22.83 4.33 1.86
CA ILE A 97 -21.89 3.96 2.91
C ILE A 97 -21.83 5.08 3.95
N ALA A 98 -21.83 4.71 5.23
CA ALA A 98 -21.71 5.66 6.33
C ALA A 98 -20.25 6.12 6.51
N LEU A 99 -20.05 7.35 7.01
CA LEU A 99 -18.72 7.90 7.30
C LEU A 99 -17.99 7.03 8.34
N GLU A 100 -18.74 6.50 9.31
CA GLU A 100 -18.28 5.63 10.38
C GLU A 100 -17.66 4.34 9.85
N GLU A 101 -18.21 3.80 8.75
CA GLU A 101 -17.66 2.60 8.12
C GLU A 101 -16.29 2.86 7.51
N LEU A 102 -16.11 4.03 6.86
CA LEU A 102 -14.82 4.39 6.26
C LEU A 102 -13.79 4.81 7.30
N THR A 103 -14.20 5.45 8.40
CA THR A 103 -13.29 5.79 9.51
C THR A 103 -12.79 4.57 10.27
N ALA A 104 -13.47 3.42 10.17
CA ALA A 104 -12.99 2.14 10.72
C ALA A 104 -11.96 1.43 9.83
N VAL A 105 -11.88 1.75 8.52
CA VAL A 105 -11.00 1.08 7.55
C VAL A 105 -9.52 1.17 7.92
N PRO A 106 -8.94 2.32 8.34
CA PRO A 106 -7.54 2.42 8.72
C PRO A 106 -7.09 1.32 9.70
N ASN A 107 -7.85 1.12 10.77
CA ASN A 107 -7.52 0.13 11.80
C ASN A 107 -7.59 -1.30 11.26
N ARG A 108 -8.64 -1.63 10.48
CA ARG A 108 -8.78 -2.95 9.84
C ARG A 108 -7.66 -3.22 8.84
N MET A 109 -7.32 -2.22 8.03
CA MET A 109 -6.25 -2.30 7.03
C MET A 109 -4.89 -2.55 7.68
N ILE A 110 -4.54 -1.78 8.71
CA ILE A 110 -3.26 -1.98 9.42
C ILE A 110 -3.23 -3.37 10.08
N ALA A 111 -4.31 -3.81 10.72
CA ALA A 111 -4.36 -5.15 11.32
C ALA A 111 -4.15 -6.26 10.27
N ALA A 112 -4.82 -6.17 9.12
CA ALA A 112 -4.66 -7.13 8.04
C ALA A 112 -3.24 -7.12 7.44
N LEU A 113 -2.66 -5.94 7.18
CA LEU A 113 -1.27 -5.83 6.72
C LEU A 113 -0.29 -6.42 7.72
N LYS A 114 -0.43 -6.11 9.02
CA LYS A 114 0.43 -6.69 10.07
C LYS A 114 0.30 -8.20 10.15
N SER A 115 -0.89 -8.77 9.91
CA SER A 115 -1.08 -10.22 9.92
C SER A 115 -0.28 -10.95 8.83
N CYS A 116 0.00 -10.29 7.70
CA CYS A 116 0.84 -10.82 6.62
C CYS A 116 2.33 -10.47 6.78
N PHE A 117 2.68 -9.62 7.75
CA PHE A 117 4.01 -9.05 7.89
C PHE A 117 4.94 -9.97 8.69
N THR A 118 5.98 -10.46 8.02
CA THR A 118 6.91 -11.47 8.56
C THR A 118 8.25 -10.88 8.97
N GLN A 119 9.07 -11.66 9.67
CA GLN A 119 10.45 -11.26 9.97
C GLN A 119 11.29 -11.08 8.69
N GLN A 120 11.05 -11.91 7.67
CA GLN A 120 11.73 -11.76 6.38
C GLN A 120 11.48 -10.38 5.76
N ASP A 121 10.25 -9.87 5.87
CA ASP A 121 9.91 -8.54 5.34
C ASP A 121 10.62 -7.42 6.12
N VAL A 122 10.75 -7.56 7.44
CA VAL A 122 11.52 -6.63 8.28
C VAL A 122 12.98 -6.60 7.84
N ASP A 123 13.61 -7.76 7.76
CA ASP A 123 15.01 -7.90 7.42
C ASP A 123 15.29 -7.34 6.00
N PHE A 124 14.38 -7.61 5.06
CA PHE A 124 14.43 -7.05 3.71
C PHE A 124 14.32 -5.52 3.72
N LEU A 125 13.30 -4.94 4.35
CA LEU A 125 13.09 -3.48 4.37
C LEU A 125 14.24 -2.73 5.07
N LEU A 126 14.83 -3.31 6.13
CA LEU A 126 16.01 -2.76 6.79
C LEU A 126 17.25 -2.83 5.91
N SER A 127 17.51 -3.97 5.25
CA SER A 127 18.62 -4.10 4.29
C SER A 127 18.49 -3.09 3.14
N PHE A 128 17.28 -2.92 2.60
CA PHE A 128 16.98 -1.94 1.57
C PHE A 128 17.25 -0.52 2.05
N LYS A 129 16.81 -0.18 3.27
CA LYS A 129 16.98 1.17 3.83
C LYS A 129 18.45 1.49 4.17
N ARG A 130 19.28 0.49 4.47
CA ARG A 130 20.75 0.65 4.62
C ARG A 130 21.43 1.01 3.31
N GLY A 131 20.80 0.69 2.18
CA GLY A 131 21.37 0.86 0.83
C GLY A 131 22.02 -0.41 0.30
N GLU A 132 21.93 -1.54 1.01
CA GLU A 132 22.47 -2.83 0.58
C GLU A 132 21.35 -3.87 0.68
N PRO A 133 20.36 -3.84 -0.24
CA PRO A 133 19.21 -4.73 -0.16
C PRO A 133 19.64 -6.18 -0.32
N ASP A 134 19.20 -7.06 0.59
CA ASP A 134 19.31 -8.49 0.39
C ASP A 134 18.13 -8.97 -0.46
N TRP A 135 18.32 -8.99 -1.78
CA TRP A 135 17.28 -9.37 -2.74
C TRP A 135 16.78 -10.81 -2.59
N ARG A 136 17.49 -11.67 -1.86
CA ARG A 136 17.02 -13.03 -1.54
C ARG A 136 15.84 -13.03 -0.58
N LEU A 137 15.68 -11.96 0.20
CA LEU A 137 14.57 -11.75 1.13
C LEU A 137 13.39 -11.02 0.46
N ALA A 138 13.59 -10.47 -0.74
CA ALA A 138 12.55 -9.77 -1.47
C ALA A 138 11.39 -10.72 -1.84
N PRO A 139 10.15 -10.22 -1.88
CA PRO A 139 9.01 -11.05 -2.28
C PRO A 139 9.11 -11.52 -3.73
N GLU A 140 9.81 -10.77 -4.58
CA GLU A 140 10.18 -11.19 -5.92
C GLU A 140 11.53 -10.55 -6.33
N MET A 141 12.37 -11.32 -7.00
CA MET A 141 13.71 -10.88 -7.40
C MET A 141 13.69 -9.73 -8.43
N ARG A 142 12.67 -9.69 -9.30
CA ARG A 142 12.54 -8.69 -10.37
C ARG A 142 12.25 -7.27 -9.87
N ILE A 143 11.88 -7.12 -8.59
CA ILE A 143 11.64 -5.81 -7.96
C ILE A 143 12.89 -4.92 -8.06
N GLN A 144 14.08 -5.53 -8.06
CA GLN A 144 15.33 -4.81 -8.20
C GLN A 144 15.44 -4.07 -9.54
N ASP A 145 14.76 -4.51 -10.59
CA ASP A 145 14.88 -3.92 -11.93
C ASP A 145 13.92 -2.74 -12.15
N LEU A 146 13.01 -2.49 -11.20
CA LEU A 146 12.00 -1.44 -11.33
C LEU A 146 12.65 -0.04 -11.24
N PRO A 147 12.39 0.87 -12.21
CA PRO A 147 12.99 2.20 -12.21
C PRO A 147 12.73 3.00 -10.94
N ALA A 148 11.52 2.90 -10.37
CA ALA A 148 11.16 3.60 -9.14
C ALA A 148 11.92 3.06 -7.92
N VAL A 149 12.16 1.75 -7.87
CA VAL A 149 12.93 1.10 -6.79
C VAL A 149 14.41 1.50 -6.89
N GLN A 150 14.98 1.45 -8.09
CA GLN A 150 16.34 1.91 -8.37
C GLN A 150 16.53 3.40 -8.04
N TRP A 151 15.53 4.23 -8.36
CA TRP A 151 15.53 5.63 -8.01
C TRP A 151 15.53 5.85 -6.49
N LYS A 152 14.69 5.13 -5.75
CA LYS A 152 14.69 5.22 -4.28
C LYS A 152 16.02 4.77 -3.68
N LEU A 153 16.60 3.67 -4.19
CA LEU A 153 17.90 3.17 -3.72
C LEU A 153 19.02 4.18 -3.97
N ARG A 154 19.05 4.80 -5.16
CA ARG A 154 19.97 5.89 -5.47
C ARG A 154 19.82 7.07 -4.50
N ASN A 155 18.59 7.47 -4.18
CA ASN A 155 18.35 8.53 -3.21
C ASN A 155 18.90 8.16 -1.82
N ILE A 156 18.73 6.91 -1.39
CA ILE A 156 19.29 6.41 -0.12
C ILE A 156 20.82 6.52 -0.14
N HIS A 157 21.49 6.12 -1.22
CA HIS A 157 22.95 6.21 -1.36
C HIS A 157 23.48 7.65 -1.38
N GLN A 158 22.66 8.61 -1.81
CA GLN A 158 23.01 10.03 -1.82
C GLN A 158 22.74 10.72 -0.46
N MET A 159 22.06 10.07 0.49
CA MET A 159 21.83 10.64 1.81
C MET A 159 23.15 10.79 2.60
N PRO A 160 23.35 11.90 3.33
CA PRO A 160 24.43 12.00 4.32
C PRO A 160 24.36 10.88 5.35
N ALA A 161 25.51 10.38 5.81
CA ALA A 161 25.59 9.23 6.72
C ALA A 161 24.72 9.39 7.98
N ILE A 162 24.75 10.57 8.61
CA ILE A 162 23.93 10.88 9.80
C ILE A 162 22.44 10.79 9.47
N LYS A 163 21.98 11.44 8.40
CA LYS A 163 20.57 11.40 7.98
C LYS A 163 20.13 9.98 7.58
N ARG A 164 21.03 9.20 6.99
CA ARG A 164 20.76 7.79 6.64
C ARG A 164 20.53 6.98 7.92
N ALA A 165 21.42 7.10 8.91
CA ALA A 165 21.30 6.43 10.20
C ALA A 165 20.00 6.83 10.94
N GLU A 166 19.69 8.13 11.02
CA GLU A 166 18.43 8.61 11.63
C GLU A 166 17.19 8.03 10.92
N SER A 167 17.23 7.98 9.59
CA SER A 167 16.11 7.44 8.81
C SER A 167 15.97 5.91 8.91
N LEU A 168 17.06 5.22 9.25
CA LEU A 168 17.07 3.78 9.52
C LEU A 168 16.50 3.49 10.92
N ASP A 169 16.94 4.22 11.95
CA ASP A 169 16.41 4.13 13.32
C ASP A 169 14.90 4.40 13.37
N LYS A 170 14.43 5.40 12.63
CA LYS A 170 12.99 5.67 12.47
C LYS A 170 12.24 4.50 11.86
N LEU A 171 12.80 3.86 10.82
CA LEU A 171 12.18 2.71 10.20
C LEU A 171 12.16 1.52 11.15
N GLU A 172 13.26 1.23 11.83
CA GLU A 172 13.38 0.12 12.78
C GLU A 172 12.31 0.19 13.89
N LYS A 173 12.08 1.37 14.46
CA LYS A 173 11.00 1.58 15.45
C LYS A 173 9.62 1.28 14.89
N VAL A 174 9.31 1.78 13.69
CA VAL A 174 8.02 1.51 13.04
C VAL A 174 7.86 0.02 12.73
N LEU A 175 8.91 -0.65 12.25
CA LEU A 175 8.84 -2.08 11.95
C LEU A 175 8.69 -2.94 13.21
N ALA A 176 9.28 -2.53 14.34
CA ALA A 176 9.07 -3.19 15.62
C ALA A 176 7.60 -3.13 16.07
N GLU A 177 6.94 -1.97 15.92
CA GLU A 177 5.50 -1.82 16.19
C GLU A 177 4.63 -2.65 15.21
N TRP A 178 5.09 -2.88 13.99
CA TRP A 178 4.40 -3.73 13.03
C TRP A 178 4.53 -5.23 13.32
N ARG A 179 5.53 -5.64 14.10
CA ARG A 179 5.76 -7.03 14.51
C ARG A 179 5.19 -7.38 15.89
N SER A 180 4.88 -6.39 16.72
CA SER A 180 4.21 -6.55 18.02
C SER A 180 2.74 -6.86 17.87
#